data_AF-A0A946AD67-F1
#
_entry.id   AF-A0A946AD67-F1
#
_cell.length_a   1.000
_cell.length_b   1.000
_cell.length_c   1.000
_cell.angle_alpha   90.00
_cell.angle_beta   90.00
_cell.angle_gamma   90.00
#
_symmetry.space_group_name_H-M   'P 1'
#
loop_
_entity.id
_entity.type
_entity.pdbx_description
1 polymer ?
#
loop_
_entity_poly.entity_id
_entity_poly.type
_entity_poly.pdbx_seq_one_letter_code
_entity_poly.pdbx_strand_id
1 'polypeptide(L)'
;LVHPQSIIHSMVAYVDGSVLAQMGSPDMRTPIAYTLAWPGRMVGPSPRLDLIEIGSLSFYAPDLERFPCLSLARSALMAGGQAPIVLNAANEIAVQGFLDGAIGFLDIVAVVEDTLDAMGSGAMNCLEDIGAADQETRRRANAAMTARAR
;
A
#
# COMPACT_ATOMS: atom_id res chain seq x y z
N LEU A 1 1.02 -7.53 10.32
CA LEU A 1 -0.10 -7.63 11.29
C LEU A 1 -1.37 -7.31 10.53
N VAL A 2 -2.39 -8.16 10.63
CA VAL A 2 -3.73 -7.89 10.10
C VAL A 2 -4.65 -7.61 11.28
N HIS A 3 -5.35 -6.48 11.25
CA HIS A 3 -6.32 -6.06 12.25
C HIS A 3 -7.64 -5.73 11.56
N PRO A 4 -8.60 -6.68 11.49
CA PRO A 4 -9.80 -6.52 10.65
C PRO A 4 -10.72 -5.36 11.05
N GLN A 5 -10.72 -4.98 12.33
CA GLN A 5 -11.60 -3.93 12.82
C GLN A 5 -11.09 -2.52 12.48
N SER A 6 -9.83 -2.36 12.10
CA SER A 6 -9.20 -1.08 11.77
C SER A 6 -9.39 0.03 12.83
N ILE A 7 -9.55 -0.34 14.11
CA ILE A 7 -9.66 0.60 15.23
C ILE A 7 -8.28 1.04 15.70
N ILE A 8 -7.35 0.10 15.81
CA ILE A 8 -5.93 0.43 15.97
C ILE A 8 -5.37 0.71 14.58
N HIS A 9 -4.97 1.94 14.33
CA HIS A 9 -4.48 2.35 13.01
C HIS A 9 -3.02 1.95 12.77
N SER A 10 -2.20 1.90 13.84
CA SER A 10 -0.81 1.39 13.84
C SER A 10 -0.21 1.46 15.25
N MET A 11 0.99 0.88 15.41
CA MET A 11 1.68 0.74 16.68
C MET A 11 3.20 0.93 16.54
N VAL A 12 3.85 1.31 17.64
CA VAL A 12 5.32 1.41 17.76
C VAL A 12 5.77 0.61 18.98
N ALA A 13 6.71 -0.30 18.78
CA ALA A 13 7.32 -1.08 19.85
C ALA A 13 8.63 -0.43 20.33
N TYR A 14 8.84 -0.42 21.64
CA TYR A 14 10.03 0.14 22.30
C TYR A 14 10.88 -0.96 22.93
N VAL A 15 12.16 -0.65 23.19
CA VAL A 15 13.17 -1.62 23.68
C VAL A 15 12.89 -2.17 25.08
N ASP A 16 12.06 -1.48 25.86
CA ASP A 16 11.58 -1.92 27.18
C ASP A 16 10.41 -2.91 27.11
N GLY A 17 9.95 -3.24 25.89
CA GLY A 17 8.81 -4.12 25.64
C GLY A 17 7.46 -3.41 25.61
N SER A 18 7.41 -2.10 25.84
CA SER A 18 6.18 -1.32 25.72
C SER A 18 5.77 -1.12 24.25
N VAL A 19 4.46 -1.01 24.02
CA VAL A 19 3.89 -0.74 22.70
C VAL A 19 2.91 0.42 22.83
N LEU A 20 3.13 1.46 22.03
CA LEU A 20 2.19 2.58 21.89
C LEU A 20 1.35 2.37 20.64
N ALA A 21 0.03 2.50 20.78
CA ALA A 21 -0.93 2.36 19.70
C ALA A 21 -1.72 3.65 19.51
N GLN A 22 -2.02 4.02 18.27
CA GLN A 22 -3.00 5.06 17.97
C GLN A 22 -4.32 4.41 17.56
N MET A 23 -5.40 4.80 18.25
CA MET A 23 -6.76 4.32 18.00
C MET A 23 -7.66 5.48 17.63
N GLY A 24 -8.66 5.23 16.79
CA GLY A 24 -9.65 6.22 16.43
C GLY A 24 -10.81 5.63 15.63
N SER A 25 -11.86 6.42 15.47
CA SER A 25 -12.87 6.15 14.45
C SER A 25 -12.23 6.23 13.06
N PRO A 26 -12.71 5.48 12.05
CA PRO A 26 -12.19 5.52 10.69
C PRO A 26 -12.57 6.84 9.99
N ASP A 27 -11.88 7.91 10.36
CA ASP A 27 -12.14 9.28 9.91
C ASP A 27 -10.82 10.02 9.67
N MET A 28 -10.54 10.34 8.41
CA MET A 28 -9.32 11.05 7.99
C MET A 28 -9.20 12.45 8.59
N ARG A 29 -10.29 13.05 9.08
CA ARG A 29 -10.24 14.36 9.74
C ARG A 29 -9.42 14.29 11.02
N THR A 30 -9.32 13.14 11.68
CA THR A 30 -8.48 12.93 12.87
C THR A 30 -6.98 13.07 12.57
N PRO A 31 -6.37 12.29 11.65
CA PRO A 31 -4.96 12.46 11.32
C PRO A 31 -4.65 13.82 10.65
N ILE A 32 -5.56 14.37 9.83
CA ILE A 32 -5.39 15.72 9.24
C ILE A 32 -5.37 16.80 10.35
N ALA A 33 -6.29 16.74 11.30
CA ALA A 33 -6.33 17.66 12.44
C ALA A 33 -5.06 17.57 13.30
N TYR A 34 -4.55 16.35 13.49
CA TYR A 34 -3.31 16.11 14.21
C TYR A 34 -2.12 16.79 13.52
N THR A 35 -1.94 16.60 12.21
CA THR A 35 -0.79 17.19 11.49
C THR A 35 -0.86 18.71 11.44
N LEU A 36 -2.06 19.29 11.27
CA LEU A 36 -2.26 20.74 11.23
C LEU A 36 -2.01 21.44 12.58
N ALA A 37 -2.35 20.79 13.70
CA ALA A 37 -2.25 21.40 15.03
C ALA A 37 -0.97 21.01 15.80
N TRP A 38 -0.16 20.09 15.28
CA TRP A 38 1.02 19.58 15.97
C TRP A 38 1.97 20.73 16.37
N PRO A 39 2.53 20.74 17.60
CA PRO A 39 2.43 19.72 18.65
C PRO A 39 1.19 19.82 19.55
N GLY A 40 0.34 20.82 19.34
CA GLY A 40 -0.94 20.99 20.04
C GLY A 40 -2.03 20.05 19.52
N ARG A 41 -3.28 20.40 19.86
CA ARG A 41 -4.49 19.70 19.42
C ARG A 41 -5.51 20.69 18.90
N MET A 42 -6.27 20.30 17.89
CA MET A 42 -7.48 21.01 17.46
C MET A 42 -8.72 20.16 17.70
N VAL A 43 -9.86 20.82 17.88
CA VAL A 43 -11.15 20.14 17.91
C VAL A 43 -11.46 19.64 16.50
N GLY A 44 -11.60 18.31 16.37
CA GLY A 44 -12.02 17.66 15.13
C GLY A 44 -13.49 17.24 15.19
N PRO A 45 -14.17 17.12 14.05
CA PRO A 45 -15.57 16.68 13.97
C PRO A 45 -15.76 15.16 14.10
N SER A 46 -14.66 14.39 14.23
CA SER A 46 -14.70 12.94 14.31
C SER A 46 -15.43 12.47 15.57
N PRO A 47 -16.25 11.41 15.49
CA PRO A 47 -16.92 10.85 16.66
C PRO A 47 -15.88 10.35 17.67
N ARG A 48 -16.24 10.41 18.95
CA ARG A 48 -15.42 9.79 20.01
C ARG A 48 -15.50 8.27 19.87
N LEU A 49 -14.38 7.62 20.14
CA LEU A 49 -14.30 6.18 20.17
C LEU A 49 -15.05 5.63 21.39
N ASP A 50 -15.94 4.65 21.19
CA ASP A 50 -16.58 3.89 22.27
C ASP A 50 -16.03 2.45 22.27
N LEU A 51 -15.15 2.16 23.23
CA LEU A 51 -14.53 0.84 23.36
C LEU A 51 -15.52 -0.24 23.82
N ILE A 52 -16.60 0.14 24.51
CA ILE A 52 -17.63 -0.80 24.97
C ILE A 52 -18.44 -1.28 23.75
N GLU A 53 -18.80 -0.36 22.85
CA GLU A 53 -19.49 -0.69 21.60
C GLU A 53 -18.63 -1.55 20.66
N ILE A 54 -17.32 -1.27 20.59
CA ILE A 54 -16.37 -2.02 19.74
C ILE A 54 -16.24 -3.48 20.19
N GLY A 55 -16.24 -3.73 21.51
CA GLY A 55 -16.22 -5.06 22.10
C GLY A 55 -14.88 -5.79 22.00
N SER A 56 -14.45 -6.18 20.78
CA SER A 56 -13.25 -6.99 20.59
C SER A 56 -12.30 -6.47 19.50
N LEU A 57 -11.01 -6.68 19.72
CA LEU A 57 -9.93 -6.37 18.78
C LEU A 57 -9.17 -7.66 18.50
N SER A 58 -9.06 -8.05 17.22
CA SER A 58 -8.35 -9.26 16.82
C SER A 58 -7.17 -8.96 15.92
N PHE A 59 -6.17 -9.85 15.97
CA PHE A 59 -4.88 -9.71 15.32
C PHE A 59 -4.43 -11.02 14.71
N TYR A 60 -3.93 -10.96 13.48
CA TYR A 60 -3.46 -12.12 12.74
C TYR A 60 -2.13 -11.83 12.04
N ALA A 61 -1.36 -12.89 11.76
CA ALA A 61 -0.26 -12.81 10.82
C ALA A 61 -0.81 -12.58 9.39
N PRO A 62 -0.13 -11.79 8.54
CA PRO A 62 -0.50 -11.70 7.14
C PRO A 62 -0.24 -13.03 6.43
N ASP A 63 -1.16 -13.43 5.56
CA ASP A 63 -1.03 -14.61 4.71
C ASP A 63 -0.39 -14.20 3.38
N LEU A 64 0.89 -14.53 3.20
CA LEU A 64 1.68 -14.12 2.03
C LEU A 64 1.41 -14.99 0.79
N GLU A 65 0.85 -16.19 0.96
CA GLU A 65 0.41 -17.02 -0.18
C GLU A 65 -0.90 -16.48 -0.74
N ARG A 66 -1.82 -16.07 0.15
CA ARG A 66 -3.09 -15.46 -0.26
C ARG A 66 -2.95 -14.03 -0.77
N PHE A 67 -1.99 -13.26 -0.25
CA PHE A 67 -1.76 -11.86 -0.61
C PHE A 67 -0.31 -11.60 -1.06
N PRO A 68 0.12 -12.15 -2.21
CA PRO A 68 1.52 -12.09 -2.68
C PRO A 68 2.01 -10.66 -2.96
N CYS A 69 1.12 -9.70 -3.23
CA CYS A 69 1.48 -8.28 -3.37
C CYS A 69 2.22 -7.73 -2.15
N LEU A 70 1.99 -8.25 -0.93
CA LEU A 70 2.73 -7.84 0.26
C LEU A 70 4.22 -8.21 0.16
N SER A 71 4.51 -9.40 -0.38
CA SER A 71 5.88 -9.85 -0.62
C SER A 71 6.55 -9.04 -1.72
N LEU A 72 5.84 -8.78 -2.83
CA LEU A 72 6.33 -7.93 -3.93
C LEU A 72 6.66 -6.51 -3.44
N ALA A 73 5.77 -5.89 -2.66
CA ALA A 73 5.98 -4.56 -2.09
C ALA A 73 7.21 -4.52 -1.18
N ARG A 74 7.39 -5.54 -0.32
CA ARG A 74 8.56 -5.63 0.54
C ARG A 74 9.85 -5.80 -0.27
N SER A 75 9.85 -6.65 -1.30
CA SER A 75 11.01 -6.85 -2.17
C SER A 75 11.37 -5.56 -2.93
N ALA A 76 10.39 -4.85 -3.48
CA ALA A 76 10.61 -3.57 -4.16
C ALA A 76 11.18 -2.50 -3.23
N LEU A 77 10.67 -2.40 -1.98
CA LEU A 77 11.20 -1.48 -0.97
C LEU A 77 12.64 -1.80 -0.59
N MET A 78 12.98 -3.09 -0.44
CA MET A 78 14.34 -3.53 -0.13
C MET A 78 15.32 -3.30 -1.29
N ALA A 79 14.84 -3.47 -2.54
CA ALA A 79 15.63 -3.17 -3.73
C ALA A 79 15.90 -1.66 -3.89
N GLY A 80 14.95 -0.81 -3.48
CA GLY A 80 15.06 0.63 -3.62
C GLY A 80 15.11 1.09 -5.08
N GLY A 81 15.69 2.27 -5.32
CA GLY A 81 15.81 2.85 -6.66
C GLY A 81 14.46 2.96 -7.37
N GLN A 82 14.38 2.49 -8.61
CA GLN A 82 13.14 2.53 -9.40
C GLN A 82 12.10 1.48 -9.01
N ALA A 83 12.44 0.43 -8.26
CA ALA A 83 11.54 -0.72 -8.06
C ALA A 83 10.18 -0.35 -7.41
N PRO A 84 10.09 0.54 -6.41
CA PRO A 84 8.81 0.99 -5.88
C PRO A 84 7.96 1.77 -6.91
N ILE A 85 8.60 2.52 -7.80
CA ILE A 85 7.91 3.26 -8.89
C ILE A 85 7.32 2.27 -9.87
N VAL A 86 8.11 1.26 -10.26
CA VAL A 86 7.67 0.18 -11.15
C VAL A 86 6.48 -0.57 -10.54
N LEU A 87 6.59 -0.95 -9.27
CA LEU A 87 5.50 -1.63 -8.56
C LEU A 87 4.21 -0.79 -8.54
N ASN A 88 4.32 0.50 -8.20
CA ASN A 88 3.16 1.38 -8.13
C ASN A 88 2.49 1.53 -9.50
N ALA A 89 3.25 1.90 -10.52
CA ALA A 89 2.72 2.18 -11.85
C ALA A 89 2.19 0.92 -12.55
N ALA A 90 2.83 -0.24 -12.36
CA ALA A 90 2.31 -1.51 -12.86
C ALA A 90 1.00 -1.90 -12.16
N ASN A 91 0.91 -1.68 -10.83
CA ASN A 91 -0.30 -1.97 -10.06
C ASN A 91 -1.46 -1.08 -10.51
N GLU A 92 -1.23 0.21 -10.77
CA GLU A 92 -2.28 1.10 -11.31
C GLU A 92 -2.85 0.59 -12.64
N ILE A 93 -1.99 0.21 -13.58
CA ILE A 93 -2.39 -0.32 -14.88
C ILE A 93 -3.14 -1.65 -14.72
N ALA A 94 -2.63 -2.57 -13.90
CA ALA A 94 -3.24 -3.87 -13.69
C ALA A 94 -4.59 -3.80 -12.97
N VAL A 95 -4.70 -2.94 -11.93
CA VAL A 95 -5.97 -2.72 -11.23
C VAL A 95 -7.01 -2.11 -12.18
N GLN A 96 -6.63 -1.13 -13.00
CA GLN A 96 -7.55 -0.57 -14.00
C GLN A 96 -7.99 -1.65 -14.99
N GLY A 97 -7.07 -2.48 -15.48
CA GLY A 97 -7.39 -3.63 -16.32
C GLY A 97 -8.37 -4.62 -15.71
N PHE A 98 -8.24 -4.90 -14.42
CA PHE A 98 -9.18 -5.73 -13.68
C PHE A 98 -10.56 -5.07 -13.57
N LEU A 99 -10.61 -3.77 -13.25
CA LEU A 99 -11.85 -3.00 -13.14
C LEU A 99 -12.58 -2.91 -14.49
N ASP A 100 -11.84 -2.82 -15.59
CA ASP A 100 -12.37 -2.80 -16.96
C ASP A 100 -12.73 -4.21 -17.49
N GLY A 101 -12.49 -5.26 -16.70
CA GLY A 101 -12.79 -6.65 -17.05
C GLY A 101 -11.81 -7.27 -18.07
N ALA A 102 -10.72 -6.58 -18.40
CA ALA A 102 -9.72 -7.06 -19.36
C ALA A 102 -8.86 -8.22 -18.83
N ILE A 103 -8.62 -8.24 -17.51
CA ILE A 103 -7.87 -9.30 -16.81
C ILE A 103 -8.61 -9.76 -15.55
N GLY A 104 -8.21 -10.91 -15.00
CA GLY A 104 -8.72 -11.42 -13.73
C GLY A 104 -8.08 -10.78 -12.50
N PHE A 105 -8.69 -11.00 -11.34
CA PHE A 105 -8.16 -10.49 -10.06
C PHE A 105 -6.74 -10.99 -9.76
N LEU A 106 -6.46 -12.28 -10.01
CA LEU A 106 -5.14 -12.87 -9.77
C LEU A 106 -4.09 -12.43 -10.81
N ASP A 107 -4.53 -11.93 -11.96
CA ASP A 107 -3.62 -11.42 -12.99
C ASP A 107 -2.98 -10.08 -12.58
N ILE A 108 -3.54 -9.36 -11.59
CA ILE A 108 -2.93 -8.14 -11.06
C ILE A 108 -1.52 -8.41 -10.55
N VAL A 109 -1.37 -9.46 -9.74
CA VAL A 109 -0.08 -9.88 -9.17
C VAL A 109 0.90 -10.23 -10.30
N ALA A 110 0.43 -11.03 -11.27
CA ALA A 110 1.26 -11.51 -12.37
C ALA A 110 1.75 -10.36 -13.26
N VAL A 111 0.91 -9.36 -13.54
CA VAL A 111 1.32 -8.17 -14.30
C VAL A 111 2.36 -7.35 -13.56
N VAL A 112 2.18 -7.15 -12.24
CA VAL A 112 3.14 -6.41 -11.41
C VAL A 112 4.49 -7.12 -11.36
N GLU A 113 4.48 -8.44 -11.15
CA GLU A 113 5.69 -9.27 -11.11
C GLU A 113 6.44 -9.26 -12.44
N ASP A 114 5.77 -9.57 -13.55
CA ASP A 114 6.37 -9.51 -14.90
C ASP A 114 6.98 -8.13 -15.20
N THR A 115 6.31 -7.07 -14.77
CA THR A 115 6.76 -5.70 -15.05
C THR A 115 7.98 -5.34 -14.22
N LEU A 116 8.04 -5.76 -12.95
CA LEU A 116 9.21 -5.62 -12.10
C LEU A 116 10.42 -6.35 -12.69
N ASP A 117 10.24 -7.60 -13.09
CA ASP A 117 11.29 -8.42 -13.70
C ASP A 117 11.79 -7.81 -15.02
N ALA A 118 10.88 -7.28 -15.83
CA ALA A 118 11.23 -6.68 -17.11
C ALA A 118 11.97 -5.33 -16.97
N MET A 119 11.63 -4.52 -15.95
CA MET A 119 12.25 -3.21 -15.73
C MET A 119 13.64 -3.30 -15.09
N GLY A 120 13.87 -4.31 -14.24
CA GLY A 120 15.14 -4.49 -13.53
C GLY A 120 15.47 -3.34 -12.56
N SER A 121 16.74 -3.22 -12.19
CA SER A 121 17.22 -2.18 -11.26
C SER A 121 17.63 -0.89 -11.99
N GLY A 122 17.33 0.25 -11.38
CA GLY A 122 17.70 1.57 -11.89
C GLY A 122 17.85 2.57 -10.74
N ALA A 123 18.90 3.39 -10.80
CA ALA A 123 19.12 4.47 -9.85
C ALA A 123 18.24 5.67 -10.20
N MET A 124 17.79 6.39 -9.18
CA MET A 124 16.91 7.55 -9.31
C MET A 124 17.65 8.77 -8.75
N ASN A 125 17.96 9.73 -9.60
CA ASN A 125 18.79 10.89 -9.23
C ASN A 125 17.99 12.20 -9.26
N CYS A 126 16.90 12.25 -10.01
CA CYS A 126 16.01 13.41 -10.08
C CYS A 126 14.53 13.01 -10.30
N LEU A 127 13.65 14.01 -10.36
CA LEU A 127 12.22 13.79 -10.58
C LEU A 127 11.91 13.34 -12.01
N GLU A 128 12.71 13.78 -12.98
CA GLU A 128 12.55 13.40 -14.38
C GLU A 128 12.77 11.89 -14.58
N ASP A 129 13.73 11.31 -13.85
CA ASP A 129 13.93 9.86 -13.81
C ASP A 129 12.65 9.13 -13.36
N ILE A 130 11.90 9.70 -12.38
CA ILE A 130 10.65 9.12 -11.86
C ILE A 130 9.59 9.09 -12.96
N GLY A 131 9.41 10.21 -13.67
CA GLY A 131 8.47 10.29 -14.77
C GLY A 131 8.81 9.33 -15.91
N ALA A 132 10.10 9.22 -16.26
CA ALA A 132 10.56 8.29 -17.30
C ALA A 132 10.34 6.82 -16.90
N ALA A 133 10.67 6.45 -15.65
CA ALA A 133 10.45 5.10 -15.13
C ALA A 133 8.96 4.74 -15.05
N ASP A 134 8.11 5.66 -14.59
CA ASP A 134 6.64 5.48 -14.56
C ASP A 134 6.10 5.26 -15.98
N GLN A 135 6.46 6.10 -16.95
CA GLN A 135 5.96 6.01 -18.32
C GLN A 135 6.37 4.69 -18.98
N GLU A 136 7.64 4.29 -18.85
CA GLU A 136 8.13 3.02 -19.40
C GLU A 136 7.49 1.82 -18.70
N THR A 137 7.29 1.90 -17.37
CA THR A 137 6.57 0.88 -16.61
C THR A 137 5.16 0.70 -17.15
N ARG A 138 4.40 1.79 -17.35
CA ARG A 138 3.03 1.71 -17.87
C ARG A 138 3.00 1.07 -19.26
N ARG A 139 3.96 1.38 -20.13
CA ARG A 139 4.06 0.75 -21.45
C ARG A 139 4.26 -0.77 -21.34
N ARG A 140 5.12 -1.21 -20.43
CA ARG A 140 5.39 -2.65 -20.20
C ARG A 140 4.23 -3.37 -19.53
N ALA A 141 3.61 -2.75 -18.52
CA ALA A 141 2.45 -3.31 -17.84
C ALA A 141 1.28 -3.52 -18.82
N ASN A 142 1.02 -2.57 -19.73
CA ASN A 142 0.01 -2.74 -20.78
C ASN A 142 0.33 -3.90 -21.73
N ALA A 143 1.61 -4.08 -22.10
CA ALA A 143 2.03 -5.24 -22.90
C ALA A 143 1.82 -6.57 -22.15
N ALA A 144 2.19 -6.62 -20.86
CA ALA A 144 2.01 -7.79 -20.00
C ALA A 144 0.52 -8.13 -19.77
N MET A 145 -0.33 -7.11 -19.69
CA MET A 145 -1.79 -7.27 -19.64
C MET A 145 -2.37 -7.80 -20.95
N THR A 146 -1.90 -7.30 -22.09
CA THR A 146 -2.42 -7.73 -23.41
C THR A 146 -2.17 -9.22 -23.62
N ALA A 147 -1.05 -9.76 -23.13
CA ALA A 147 -0.76 -11.20 -23.14
C ALA A 147 -1.72 -12.04 -22.26
N ARG A 148 -2.52 -11.39 -21.40
CA ARG A 148 -3.46 -11.99 -20.44
C ARG A 148 -4.92 -11.57 -20.69
N ALA A 149 -5.17 -10.94 -21.84
CA ALA A 149 -6.50 -10.45 -22.18
C ALA A 149 -7.51 -11.61 -22.26
N ARG A 150 -8.71 -11.34 -21.76
CA ARG A 150 -9.85 -12.27 -21.78
C ARG A 150 -10.72 -12.12 -23.01
#